data_AF-A0A5S3YL70-F1
#
_entry.id   AF-A0A5S3YL70-F1
#
_cell.length_a   1.000
_cell.length_b   1.000
_cell.length_c   1.000
_cell.angle_alpha   90.00
_cell.angle_beta   90.00
_cell.angle_gamma   90.00
#
_symmetry.space_group_name_H-M   'P 1'
#
loop_
_entity.id
_entity.type
_entity.pdbx_description
1 polymer ?
#
loop_
_entity_poly.entity_id
_entity_poly.type
_entity_poly.pdbx_seq_one_letter_code
_entity_poly.pdbx_strand_id
1 'polypeptide(L)'
;SEMPWQRLSFIMPEQGVLKDRIDNFCKKHNFVPKVYAHVSGHEAMVALASLGFGIACVPEIVISQSPFKNQVQLLQLRSDEIEIGLVTKNKRLYDPVVKALWDTAKGLFTL
;
A
#
# COMPACT_ATOMS: atom_id res chain seq x y z
N SER A 1 12.04 -20.93 8.22
CA SER A 1 11.52 -20.67 9.57
C SER A 1 10.23 -19.89 9.44
N GLU A 2 9.16 -20.35 10.09
CA GLU A 2 7.86 -19.68 10.07
C GLU A 2 7.95 -18.38 10.88
N MET A 3 7.49 -17.25 10.32
CA MET A 3 7.57 -15.94 10.99
C MET A 3 6.53 -15.86 12.12
N PRO A 4 6.90 -15.40 13.34
CA PRO A 4 5.98 -15.32 14.46
C PRO A 4 5.09 -14.06 14.38
N TRP A 5 4.20 -14.00 13.39
CA TRP A 5 3.37 -12.82 13.09
C TRP A 5 2.68 -12.21 14.30
N GLN A 6 2.15 -13.05 15.20
CA GLN A 6 1.47 -12.63 16.44
C GLN A 6 2.36 -11.82 17.40
N ARG A 7 3.68 -11.94 17.30
CA ARG A 7 4.64 -11.23 18.16
C ARG A 7 5.08 -9.89 17.58
N LEU A 8 4.83 -9.67 16.29
CA LEU A 8 5.21 -8.43 15.62
C LEU A 8 4.13 -7.36 15.86
N SER A 9 4.58 -6.13 16.11
CA SER A 9 3.70 -4.96 16.15
C SER A 9 3.39 -4.52 14.72
N PHE A 10 2.12 -4.34 14.39
CA PHE A 10 1.67 -3.89 13.07
C PHE A 10 1.35 -2.40 13.09
N ILE A 11 1.95 -1.67 12.16
CA ILE A 11 1.55 -0.32 11.80
C ILE A 11 0.52 -0.48 10.68
N MET A 12 -0.73 -0.16 10.97
CA MET A 12 -1.86 -0.43 10.08
C MET A 12 -2.25 0.82 9.30
N PRO A 13 -2.58 0.71 8.00
CA PRO A 13 -3.28 1.79 7.33
C PRO A 13 -4.68 1.93 7.92
N GLU A 14 -5.21 3.16 7.97
CA GLU A 14 -6.58 3.41 8.45
C GLU A 14 -7.64 2.81 7.52
N GLN A 15 -7.40 2.84 6.21
CA GLN A 15 -8.37 2.44 5.18
C GLN A 15 -7.69 2.04 3.87
N GLY A 16 -8.48 1.53 2.93
CA GLY A 16 -8.07 1.23 1.56
C GLY A 16 -7.56 -0.19 1.34
N VAL A 17 -7.15 -0.47 0.10
CA VAL A 17 -6.85 -1.83 -0.39
C VAL A 17 -5.79 -2.54 0.44
N LEU A 18 -4.77 -1.83 0.92
CA LEU A 18 -3.73 -2.45 1.75
C LEU A 18 -4.26 -2.88 3.12
N LYS A 19 -5.21 -2.15 3.71
CA LYS A 19 -5.88 -2.59 4.95
C LYS A 19 -6.59 -3.92 4.72
N ASP A 20 -7.38 -4.01 3.66
CA ASP A 20 -8.13 -5.23 3.32
C ASP A 20 -7.19 -6.42 3.07
N ARG A 21 -6.05 -6.18 2.40
CA ARG A 21 -5.02 -7.20 2.17
C ARG A 21 -4.38 -7.69 3.46
N ILE A 22 -4.02 -6.80 4.39
CA ILE A 22 -3.46 -7.20 5.69
C ILE A 22 -4.50 -7.97 6.49
N ASP A 23 -5.76 -7.52 6.52
CA ASP A 23 -6.85 -8.21 7.23
C ASP A 23 -7.06 -9.62 6.65
N ASN A 24 -7.03 -9.77 5.33
CA ASN A 24 -7.13 -11.07 4.66
C ASN A 24 -5.91 -11.96 4.91
N PHE A 25 -4.70 -11.38 4.95
CA PHE A 25 -3.49 -12.09 5.34
C PHE A 25 -3.59 -12.65 6.76
N CYS A 26 -4.04 -11.82 7.72
CA CYS A 26 -4.24 -12.23 9.11
C CYS A 26 -5.25 -13.37 9.23
N LYS A 27 -6.39 -13.27 8.53
CA LYS A 27 -7.41 -14.34 8.46
C LYS A 27 -6.86 -15.63 7.87
N LYS A 28 -6.15 -15.55 6.73
CA LYS A 28 -5.57 -16.72 6.04
C LYS A 28 -4.55 -17.46 6.90
N HIS A 29 -3.79 -16.74 7.72
CA HIS A 29 -2.78 -17.30 8.62
C HIS A 29 -3.29 -17.50 10.05
N ASN A 30 -4.61 -17.34 10.27
CA ASN A 30 -5.30 -17.56 11.55
C ASN A 30 -4.63 -16.86 12.76
N PHE A 31 -4.38 -15.55 12.63
CA PHE A 31 -3.84 -14.75 13.73
C PHE A 31 -4.51 -13.39 13.86
N VAL A 32 -4.44 -12.80 15.06
CA VAL A 32 -4.84 -11.42 15.33
C VAL A 32 -3.58 -10.56 15.42
N PRO A 33 -3.43 -9.50 14.61
CA PRO A 33 -2.24 -8.66 14.64
C PRO A 33 -2.22 -7.81 15.91
N LYS A 34 -1.04 -7.66 16.52
CA LYS A 34 -0.83 -6.67 17.59
C LYS A 34 -0.69 -5.29 16.94
N VAL A 35 -1.78 -4.53 16.87
CA VAL A 35 -1.75 -3.20 16.25
C VAL A 35 -1.03 -2.20 17.16
N TYR A 36 0.01 -1.55 16.64
CA TYR A 36 0.70 -0.44 17.30
C TYR A 36 -0.05 0.88 17.08
N ALA A 37 -0.38 1.19 15.83
CA ALA A 37 -1.09 2.40 15.44
C ALA A 37 -1.85 2.20 14.13
N HIS A 38 -2.90 2.99 13.95
CA HIS A 38 -3.53 3.24 12.66
C HIS A 38 -2.98 4.56 12.09
N VAL A 39 -2.62 4.55 10.81
CA VAL A 39 -1.93 5.66 10.15
C VAL A 39 -2.59 5.94 8.80
N SER A 40 -2.80 7.21 8.48
CA SER A 40 -3.50 7.63 7.26
C SER A 40 -2.63 7.61 6.00
N GLY A 41 -1.31 7.76 6.12
CA GLY A 41 -0.37 7.86 5.00
C GLY A 41 0.75 6.82 5.03
N HIS A 42 1.09 6.26 3.86
CA HIS A 42 2.10 5.20 3.75
C HIS A 42 3.52 5.69 4.14
N GLU A 43 3.86 6.95 3.88
CA GLU A 43 5.16 7.54 4.22
C GLU A 43 5.38 7.57 5.74
N ALA A 44 4.34 7.93 6.49
CA ALA A 44 4.36 7.91 7.94
C ALA A 44 4.51 6.49 8.49
N MET A 45 3.93 5.48 7.82
CA MET A 45 4.11 4.08 8.20
C MET A 45 5.57 3.63 8.02
N VAL A 46 6.24 4.04 6.93
CA VAL A 46 7.67 3.74 6.72
C VAL A 46 8.54 4.42 7.79
N ALA A 47 8.23 5.66 8.16
CA ALA A 47 8.93 6.37 9.23
C ALA A 47 8.78 5.69 10.59
N LEU A 48 7.58 5.22 10.94
CA LEU A 48 7.38 4.49 12.20
C LEU A 48 8.10 3.13 12.19
N ALA A 49 8.15 2.46 11.04
CA ALA A 49 8.90 1.21 10.89
C ALA A 49 10.41 1.44 11.05
N SER A 50 10.96 2.53 10.49
CA SER A 50 12.39 2.85 10.62
C SER A 50 12.81 3.21 12.04
N LEU A 51 11.87 3.69 12.86
CA LEU A 51 12.05 3.92 14.30
C LEU A 51 11.92 2.63 15.14
N GLY A 52 11.63 1.50 14.50
CA GLY A 52 11.51 0.20 15.17
C GLY A 52 10.18 -0.04 15.87
N PHE A 53 9.13 0.75 15.58
CA PHE A 53 7.82 0.58 16.23
C PHE A 53 7.03 -0.64 15.73
N GLY A 54 7.39 -1.19 14.58
CA GLY A 54 6.74 -2.38 14.04
C GLY A 54 6.99 -2.61 12.56
N ILE A 55 6.14 -3.46 11.97
CA ILE A 55 6.12 -3.74 10.54
C ILE A 55 4.97 -3.01 9.85
N ALA A 56 5.19 -2.61 8.61
CA ALA A 56 4.23 -1.90 7.77
C ALA A 56 4.17 -2.56 6.40
N CYS A 57 2.96 -2.73 5.86
CA CYS A 57 2.76 -3.08 4.46
C CYS A 57 2.47 -1.80 3.68
N VAL A 58 3.32 -1.49 2.70
CA VAL A 58 3.23 -0.29 1.87
C VAL A 58 3.59 -0.65 0.41
N PRO A 59 3.16 0.14 -0.59
CA PRO A 59 3.59 -0.07 -1.96
C PRO A 59 5.10 0.09 -2.10
N GLU A 60 5.75 -0.72 -2.95
CA GLU A 60 7.21 -0.68 -3.12
C GLU A 60 7.73 0.71 -3.52
N ILE A 61 6.97 1.44 -4.35
CA ILE A 61 7.30 2.80 -4.77
C ILE A 61 7.44 3.77 -3.59
N VAL A 62 6.67 3.57 -2.51
CA VAL A 62 6.77 4.41 -1.30
C VAL A 62 8.11 4.17 -0.60
N ILE A 63 8.56 2.92 -0.53
CA ILE A 63 9.87 2.59 0.08
C ILE A 63 11.00 3.08 -0.80
N SER A 64 10.89 2.91 -2.12
CA SER A 64 11.97 3.30 -3.06
C SER A 64 12.20 4.80 -3.10
N GLN A 65 11.16 5.60 -2.86
CA GLN A 65 11.22 7.07 -2.76
C GLN A 65 11.40 7.59 -1.33
N SER A 66 11.39 6.72 -0.32
CA SER A 66 11.47 7.14 1.10
C SER A 66 12.89 7.53 1.51
N PRO A 67 13.05 8.62 2.31
CA PRO A 67 14.33 8.94 2.93
C PRO A 67 14.78 7.89 3.97
N PHE A 68 13.87 7.02 4.43
CA PHE A 68 14.13 5.98 5.43
C PHE A 68 14.43 4.61 4.84
N LYS A 69 14.56 4.49 3.50
CA LYS A 69 14.77 3.21 2.80
C LYS A 69 15.89 2.34 3.41
N ASN A 70 17.01 2.96 3.79
CA ASN A 70 18.18 2.24 4.33
C ASN A 70 18.05 1.89 5.83
N GLN A 71 16.97 2.32 6.48
CA GLN A 71 16.69 2.10 7.90
C GLN A 71 15.60 1.03 8.12
N VAL A 72 15.07 0.46 7.03
CA VAL A 72 14.05 -0.59 7.07
C VAL A 72 14.55 -1.83 6.35
N GLN A 73 14.04 -2.99 6.77
CA GLN A 73 14.29 -4.25 6.10
C GLN A 73 13.02 -4.73 5.40
N LEU A 74 13.14 -5.12 4.13
CA LEU A 74 12.05 -5.72 3.38
C LEU A 74 11.84 -7.17 3.84
N LEU A 75 10.60 -7.49 4.20
CA LEU A 75 10.16 -8.88 4.39
C LEU A 75 9.79 -9.45 3.02
N GLN A 76 10.50 -10.48 2.58
CA GLN A 76 10.18 -11.15 1.31
C GLN A 76 8.92 -12.00 1.46
N LEU A 77 7.78 -11.39 1.14
CA LEU A 77 6.47 -12.04 1.07
C LEU A 77 5.94 -11.88 -0.35
N ARG A 78 5.29 -12.92 -0.87
CA ARG A 78 4.52 -12.76 -2.12
C ARG A 78 3.26 -11.96 -1.81
N SER A 79 3.07 -10.85 -2.49
CA SER A 79 1.82 -10.08 -2.49
C SER A 79 1.34 -9.87 -3.92
N ASP A 80 0.03 -9.78 -4.08
CA ASP A 80 -0.58 -9.46 -5.37
C ASP A 80 -0.22 -8.03 -5.80
N GLU A 81 -0.13 -7.79 -7.10
CA GLU A 81 0.13 -6.45 -7.65
C GLU A 81 -1.00 -5.48 -7.31
N ILE A 82 -0.68 -4.19 -7.18
CA ILE A 82 -1.68 -3.14 -7.03
C ILE A 82 -1.96 -2.56 -8.41
N GLU A 83 -3.17 -2.78 -8.91
CA GLU A 83 -3.62 -2.14 -10.13
C GLU A 83 -3.95 -0.67 -9.88
N ILE A 84 -3.41 0.20 -10.73
CA ILE A 84 -3.68 1.63 -10.72
C ILE A 84 -4.33 1.97 -12.06
N GLY A 85 -5.41 2.76 -12.02
CA GLY A 85 -6.15 3.14 -13.22
C GLY A 85 -6.64 4.57 -13.15
N LEU A 86 -6.79 5.18 -14.32
CA LEU A 86 -7.51 6.44 -14.46
C LEU A 86 -9.01 6.16 -14.48
N VAL A 87 -9.78 6.86 -13.64
CA VAL A 87 -11.23 6.71 -13.57
C VAL A 87 -11.93 8.05 -13.71
N THR A 88 -13.04 8.07 -14.44
CA THR A 88 -13.92 9.24 -14.56
C THR A 88 -15.36 8.80 -14.72
N LYS A 89 -16.31 9.69 -14.43
CA LYS A 89 -17.73 9.43 -14.72
C LYS A 89 -17.92 9.43 -16.23
N ASN A 90 -18.67 8.48 -16.79
CA ASN A 90 -18.94 8.42 -18.24
C ASN A 90 -19.42 9.76 -18.83
N LYS A 91 -20.30 10.48 -18.12
CA LYS A 91 -20.80 11.80 -18.55
C LYS A 91 -19.71 12.88 -18.63
N ARG A 92 -18.60 12.75 -17.90
CA ARG A 92 -17.47 13.70 -17.95
C ARG A 92 -16.61 13.50 -19.19
N LEU A 93 -16.69 12.35 -19.87
CA LEU A 93 -15.96 12.12 -21.12
C LEU A 93 -16.46 12.96 -22.30
N TYR A 94 -17.63 13.61 -22.18
CA TYR A 94 -18.10 14.59 -23.17
C TYR A 94 -17.42 15.96 -23.01
N ASP A 95 -16.81 16.24 -21.86
CA ASP A 95 -16.02 17.45 -21.66
C ASP A 95 -14.71 17.34 -22.46
N PRO A 96 -14.42 18.26 -23.41
CA PRO A 96 -13.23 18.17 -24.26
C PRO A 96 -11.92 18.11 -23.48
N VAL A 97 -11.83 18.77 -22.32
CA VAL A 97 -10.62 18.79 -21.49
C VAL A 97 -10.41 17.43 -20.83
N VAL A 98 -11.47 16.86 -20.26
CA VAL A 98 -11.42 15.52 -19.66
C VAL A 98 -11.12 14.48 -20.72
N LYS A 99 -11.73 14.59 -21.91
CA LYS A 99 -11.47 13.66 -23.01
C LYS A 99 -10.02 13.73 -23.50
N ALA A 100 -9.45 14.93 -23.65
CA ALA A 100 -8.05 15.09 -24.02
C ALA A 100 -7.11 14.44 -23.00
N LEU A 101 -7.34 14.65 -21.69
CA LEU A 101 -6.57 13.98 -20.63
C LEU A 101 -6.72 12.45 -20.71
N TRP A 102 -7.94 11.96 -20.89
CA TRP A 102 -8.25 10.54 -20.96
C TRP A 102 -7.56 9.85 -22.15
N ASP A 103 -7.63 10.45 -23.33
CA ASP A 103 -7.02 9.92 -24.55
C ASP A 103 -5.48 10.00 -24.47
N THR A 104 -4.93 11.05 -23.84
CA THR A 104 -3.48 11.16 -23.55
C THR A 104 -3.02 10.07 -22.60
N ALA A 105 -3.72 9.87 -21.49
CA ALA A 105 -3.39 8.82 -20.52
C ALA A 105 -3.45 7.42 -21.15
N LYS A 106 -4.45 7.15 -21.99
CA LYS A 106 -4.53 5.90 -22.76
C LYS A 106 -3.30 5.68 -23.65
N GLY A 107 -2.78 6.72 -24.30
CA GLY A 107 -1.58 6.62 -25.13
C GLY A 107 -0.28 6.47 -24.33
N LEU A 108 -0.21 7.02 -23.11
CA LEU A 108 0.97 6.91 -22.23
C LEU A 108 1.05 5.57 -21.50
N PHE A 109 -0.09 5.00 -21.14
CA PHE A 109 -0.20 3.80 -20.31
C PHE A 109 -0.80 2.61 -21.07
N THR A 110 -0.64 2.55 -22.40
CA THR A 110 -1.11 1.40 -23.18
C THR A 110 -0.32 0.15 -22.75
N LEU A 111 -1.04 -0.81 -22.14
CA LEU A 111 -0.64 -2.21 -21.95
C LEU A 111 -0.54 -2.94 -23.29
#